data_AF-A0A918EYA3-F1
#
_entry.id   AF-A0A918EYA3-F1
#
_cell.length_a   1.000
_cell.length_b   1.000
_cell.length_c   1.000
_cell.angle_alpha   90.00
_cell.angle_beta   90.00
_cell.angle_gamma   90.00
#
_symmetry.space_group_name_H-M   'P 1'
#
loop_
_entity.id
_entity.type
_entity.pdbx_description
1 polymer ?
#
loop_
_entity_poly.entity_id
_entity_poly.type
_entity_poly.pdbx_seq_one_letter_code
_entity_poly.pdbx_strand_id
1 'polypeptide(L)' 'MPTSTWQKSSYCGEGESCVHIAANAPRSTVHLTESADPTNTTLTITPHAFRALLRTLKTPEKETHRV' A
#
# COMPACT_ATOMS: atom_id res chain seq x y z
N MET A 1 12.00 -10.26 -18.61
CA MET A 1 10.86 -10.25 -17.68
C MET A 1 10.82 -8.89 -17.02
N PRO A 2 9.70 -8.13 -17.01
CA PRO A 2 9.67 -6.87 -16.29
C PRO A 2 9.77 -7.17 -14.79
N THR A 3 10.95 -6.95 -14.22
CA THR A 3 11.18 -7.01 -12.78
C THR A 3 10.38 -5.88 -12.14
N SER A 4 9.28 -6.25 -11.50
CA SER A 4 8.57 -5.31 -10.64
C SER A 4 9.48 -5.03 -9.46
N THR A 5 10.10 -3.85 -9.43
CA THR A 5 11.03 -3.47 -8.37
C THR A 5 10.24 -3.15 -7.10
N TRP A 6 10.12 -4.12 -6.20
CA TRP A 6 9.48 -3.93 -4.91
C TRP A 6 10.24 -2.91 -4.07
N GLN A 7 9.50 -2.00 -3.46
CA GLN A 7 9.98 -1.00 -2.52
C GLN A 7 9.44 -1.37 -1.14
N LYS A 8 10.35 -1.53 -0.18
CA LYS A 8 10.02 -1.75 1.23
C LYS A 8 9.72 -0.41 1.91
N SER A 9 8.69 -0.35 2.76
CA SER A 9 8.44 0.83 3.58
C SER A 9 9.62 1.17 4.49
N SER A 10 9.84 2.46 4.75
CA SER A 10 10.88 2.94 5.67
C SER A 10 10.56 2.63 7.14
N TYR A 11 9.29 2.33 7.46
CA TYR A 11 8.85 1.93 8.79
C TYR A 11 8.97 0.41 9.04
N CYS A 12 9.47 -0.33 8.05
CA CYS A 12 9.75 -1.76 8.18
C CYS A 12 10.91 -2.00 9.16
N GLY A 13 10.59 -2.15 10.43
CA GLY A 13 11.51 -2.26 11.57
C GLY A 13 10.85 -1.89 12.90
N GLU A 14 9.74 -1.15 12.85
CA GLU A 14 8.87 -0.89 14.00
C GLU A 14 7.79 -1.98 14.07
N GLY A 15 8.16 -3.17 14.56
CA GLY A 15 7.29 -4.35 14.63
C GLY A 15 6.93 -4.96 13.26
N GLU A 16 5.75 -5.61 13.20
CA GLU A 16 5.25 -6.36 12.03
C GLU A 16 4.57 -5.50 10.95
N SER A 17 4.75 -4.18 10.95
CA SER A 17 4.04 -3.26 10.03
C SER A 17 4.74 -3.09 8.68
N CYS A 18 5.27 -4.17 8.13
CA CYS A 18 6.15 -4.10 6.97
C CYS A 18 5.38 -4.14 5.63
N VAL A 19 5.11 -2.98 5.04
CA VAL A 19 4.44 -2.88 3.73
C VAL A 19 5.45 -2.83 2.56
N HIS A 20 5.16 -3.57 1.49
CA HIS A 20 5.89 -3.55 0.22
C HIS A 20 5.00 -3.09 -0.93
N ILE A 21 5.56 -2.27 -1.82
CA ILE A 21 4.83 -1.70 -2.97
C ILE A 21 5.64 -1.93 -4.25
N ALA A 22 4.97 -2.32 -5.34
CA ALA A 22 5.57 -2.34 -6.67
C ALA A 22 4.67 -1.70 -7.73
N ALA A 23 5.27 -0.91 -8.62
CA ALA A 23 4.58 -0.39 -9.79
C ALA A 23 4.63 -1.42 -10.92
N ASN A 24 3.46 -1.77 -11.47
CA ASN A 24 3.33 -2.61 -12.65
C ASN A 24 2.94 -1.73 -13.84
N ALA A 25 3.95 -1.09 -14.44
CA ALA A 25 3.77 -0.19 -15.57
C ALA A 25 3.06 -0.85 -16.78
N PRO A 26 3.40 -2.09 -17.20
CA PRO A 26 2.71 -2.74 -18.32
C PRO A 26 1.20 -2.89 -18.12
N ARG A 27 0.75 -3.09 -16.87
CA ARG A 27 -0.67 -3.27 -16.55
C ARG A 27 -1.31 -2.04 -15.93
N SER A 28 -0.59 -0.92 -15.85
CA SER A 28 -1.05 0.31 -15.18
C SER A 28 -1.68 0.04 -13.79
N THR A 29 -1.03 -0.83 -13.00
CA THR A 29 -1.47 -1.22 -11.66
C THR A 29 -0.37 -1.02 -10.62
N VAL A 30 -0.76 -0.99 -9.36
CA VAL A 30 0.10 -0.94 -8.19
C VAL A 30 -0.16 -2.21 -7.38
N HIS A 31 0.91 -2.87 -6.97
CA HIS A 31 0.87 -4.10 -6.18
C HIS A 31 1.27 -3.76 -4.75
N LEU A 32 0.48 -4.20 -3.78
CA LEU A 32 0.74 -4.06 -2.35
C LEU A 32 0.80 -5.44 -1.69
N THR A 33 1.73 -5.63 -0.76
CA THR A 33 1.75 -6.81 0.10
C THR A 33 2.37 -6.44 1.45
N GLU A 34 2.08 -7.24 2.47
CA GLU A 34 2.57 -7.06 3.83
C GLU A 34 3.42 -8.25 4.23
N SER A 35 4.56 -7.99 4.87
CA SER A 35 5.50 -9.05 5.27
C SER A 35 4.93 -10.00 6.32
N ALA A 36 3.98 -9.52 7.13
CA ALA A 36 3.36 -10.28 8.21
C ALA A 36 2.19 -11.14 7.74
N ASP A 37 1.77 -11.02 6.48
CA ASP A 37 0.71 -11.86 5.92
C ASP A 37 1.25 -13.26 5.59
N PRO A 38 0.87 -14.31 6.34
CA PRO A 38 1.35 -15.67 6.09
C PRO A 38 0.86 -16.23 4.75
N THR A 39 -0.20 -15.66 4.18
CA THR A 39 -0.76 -16.07 2.89
C THR A 39 -0.04 -15.45 1.70
N ASN A 40 0.87 -14.49 1.94
CA ASN A 40 1.60 -13.75 0.92
C ASN A 40 0.66 -13.10 -0.12
N THR A 41 -0.49 -12.58 0.33
CA THR A 41 -1.47 -11.97 -0.56
C THR A 41 -0.91 -10.71 -1.19
N THR A 42 -1.06 -10.60 -2.51
CA THR A 42 -0.72 -9.39 -3.27
C THR A 42 -1.98 -8.69 -3.73
N LEU A 43 -2.27 -7.53 -3.15
CA LEU A 43 -3.36 -6.67 -3.56
C LEU A 43 -2.96 -5.91 -4.83
N THR A 44 -3.73 -6.09 -5.91
CA THR A 44 -3.56 -5.34 -7.16
C THR A 44 -4.60 -4.22 -7.22
N ILE A 45 -4.15 -2.97 -7.32
CA ILE A 45 -5.03 -1.79 -7.39
C ILE A 45 -4.64 -0.86 -8.53
N THR A 46 -5.55 0.02 -8.94
CA THR A 46 -5.22 1.07 -9.90
C THR A 46 -4.46 2.21 -9.24
N PRO A 47 -3.60 2.95 -9.97
CA PRO A 47 -2.94 4.15 -9.45
C PRO A 47 -3.91 5.21 -8.93
N HIS A 48 -5.12 5.29 -9.51
CA HIS A 48 -6.16 6.21 -9.05
C HIS A 48 -6.69 5.82 -7.66
N ALA A 49 -7.04 4.54 -7.48
CA ALA A 49 -7.49 4.02 -6.19
C ALA A 49 -6.38 4.14 -5.13
N PHE A 50 -5.12 3.87 -5.49
CA PHE A 50 -4.00 4.03 -4.57
C PHE A 50 -3.84 5.47 -4.09
N ARG A 51 -3.91 6.44 -5.01
CA ARG A 51 -3.87 7.86 -4.64
C ARG A 51 -5.03 8.26 -3.74
N ALA A 52 -6.23 7.72 -3.97
CA ALA A 52 -7.38 7.96 -3.11
C ALA A 52 -7.14 7.43 -1.69
N LEU A 53 -6.66 6.19 -1.57
CA LEU A 53 -6.29 5.60 -0.28
C LEU A 53 -5.28 6.47 0.47
N LEU A 54 -4.18 6.87 -0.19
CA LEU A 54 -3.16 7.73 0.43
C LEU A 54 -3.71 9.08 0.89
N ARG A 55 -4.66 9.67 0.16
CA ARG A 55 -5.32 10.91 0.60
C ARG A 55 -6.16 10.68 1.85
N THR A 56 -6.95 9.61 1.87
CA THR A 56 -7.76 9.24 3.03
C THR A 56 -6.88 9.02 4.27
N LEU A 57 -5.81 8.25 4.16
CA LEU A 57 -4.90 7.95 5.27
C LEU A 57 -4.12 9.17 5.79
N LYS A 58 -3.83 10.14 4.93
CA LYS A 58 -3.11 11.37 5.31
C LYS A 58 -4.03 12.45 5.85
N THR A 59 -5.34 12.31 5.65
CA THR A 59 -6.31 13.25 6.20
C THR A 59 -6.49 12.87 7.67
N PRO A 60 -6.14 13.74 8.63
CA PRO A 60 -6.45 13.45 10.02
C PRO A 60 -7.96 13.27 10.12
N GLU A 61 -8.42 12.21 10.80
CA GLU A 61 -9.83 12.02 11.06
C GLU A 61 -10.33 13.30 11.74
N LYS A 62 -11.13 14.09 11.03
CA LYS A 62 -11.90 15.14 11.65
C LYS A 62 -12.98 14.40 12.40
N GLU A 63 -12.73 14.10 13.67
CA GLU A 63 -13.69 13.50 14.57
C GLU A 63 -14.98 14.30 14.44
N THR A 64 -15.91 13.74 13.66
CA THR A 64 -17.26 14.26 13.58
C THR A 64 -17.93 13.67 14.80
N HIS A 65 -17.65 14.31 15.93
CA HIS A 65 -18.38 14.16 17.17
C HIS A 65 -19.81 14.62 16.88
N ARG A 66 -20.63 13.72 16.36
CA ARG A 66 -22.06 13.96 16.16
C ARG A 66 -22.75 13.50 17.43
N VAL A 67 -22.97 14.47 18.31
CA VAL A 67 -23.91 14.41 19.44
C VAL A 67 -25.33 14.11 18.96
#